data_AF-A0A0H4IWE5-F1
#
_entry.id   AF-A0A0H4IWE5-F1
#
_cell.length_a   1.000
_cell.length_b   1.000
_cell.length_c   1.000
_cell.angle_alpha   90.00
_cell.angle_beta   90.00
_cell.angle_gamma   90.00
#
_symmetry.space_group_name_H-M   'P 1'
#
loop_
_entity.id
_entity.type
_entity.pdbx_description
1 polymer ?
#
loop_
_entity_poly.entity_id
_entity_poly.type
_entity_poly.pdbx_seq_one_letter_code
_entity_poly.pdbx_strand_id
1 'polypeptide(L)'
;MGGRRLPYLLYGTLIAVIVMILMPNSGSFGFGYASLAALSFGALMIALLDVSSNMAMQPFKMMVGDMVNEEQKSYAYGIQSFLANTDAVVAAILPFVFAYIGLANTAEKGVVPQTVVVAFYVGAALLIITSAFTISKVKEYDPETYARYHGIDVAANQEKANWFELLKTAPKVFWTVTPVQFFCWFAFRYMWTYSAGAIAENVWHTTDASSVGHQEAGNRYGVLAAV
;
A
#
# COMPACT_ATOMS: atom_id res chain seq x y z
N MET A 1 15.41 -16.21 -10.79
CA MET A 1 14.26 -15.87 -9.91
C MET A 1 13.33 -17.08 -9.84
N GLY A 2 13.74 -18.15 -9.15
CA GLY A 2 13.07 -19.46 -9.17
C GLY A 2 11.97 -19.65 -8.12
N GLY A 3 11.37 -18.57 -7.63
CA GLY A 3 10.31 -18.58 -6.61
C GLY A 3 8.94 -18.27 -7.20
N ARG A 4 7.88 -18.81 -6.60
CA ARG A 4 6.48 -18.58 -7.01
C ARG A 4 6.04 -17.13 -6.76
N ARG A 5 6.59 -16.44 -5.75
CA ARG A 5 6.04 -15.18 -5.22
C ARG A 5 6.94 -13.96 -5.50
N LEU A 6 8.25 -14.15 -5.54
CA LEU A 6 9.24 -13.09 -5.73
C LEU A 6 9.08 -12.29 -7.04
N PRO A 7 8.69 -12.89 -8.18
CA PRO A 7 8.41 -12.12 -9.39
C PRO A 7 7.30 -11.07 -9.19
N TYR A 8 6.25 -11.40 -8.43
CA TYR A 8 5.17 -10.46 -8.15
C TYR A 8 5.63 -9.28 -7.29
N LEU A 9 6.53 -9.52 -6.33
CA LEU A 9 7.18 -8.45 -5.56
C LEU A 9 7.97 -7.53 -6.50
N LEU A 10 8.75 -8.08 -7.43
CA LEU A 10 9.53 -7.28 -8.38
C LEU A 10 8.63 -6.40 -9.25
N TYR A 11 7.63 -6.98 -9.91
CA TYR A 11 6.72 -6.22 -10.77
C TYR A 11 5.90 -5.19 -9.99
N GLY A 12 5.39 -5.56 -8.81
CA GLY A 12 4.68 -4.64 -7.92
C GLY A 12 5.57 -3.47 -7.49
N THR A 13 6.80 -3.76 -7.04
CA THR A 13 7.79 -2.74 -6.65
C THR A 13 8.08 -1.77 -7.81
N LEU A 14 8.32 -2.30 -9.02
CA LEU A 14 8.64 -1.46 -10.18
C LEU A 14 7.51 -0.49 -10.52
N ILE A 15 6.26 -0.99 -10.57
CA ILE A 15 5.09 -0.15 -10.84
C ILE A 15 4.91 0.88 -9.73
N ALA A 16 5.00 0.47 -8.47
CA ALA A 16 4.85 1.37 -7.31
C ALA A 16 5.89 2.50 -7.33
N VAL A 17 7.16 2.19 -7.58
CA VAL A 17 8.25 3.19 -7.67
C VAL A 17 7.99 4.20 -8.79
N ILE A 18 7.59 3.74 -9.98
CA ILE A 18 7.25 4.62 -11.10
C ILE A 18 6.12 5.56 -10.70
N VAL A 19 5.06 5.01 -10.10
CA VAL A 19 3.90 5.80 -9.66
C VAL A 19 4.28 6.81 -8.56
N MET A 20 5.10 6.41 -7.59
CA MET A 20 5.58 7.28 -6.51
C MET A 20 6.47 8.42 -7.01
N ILE A 21 7.19 8.23 -8.12
CA ILE A 21 7.94 9.30 -8.78
C ILE A 21 7.01 10.18 -9.61
N LEU A 22 6.02 9.61 -10.30
CA LEU A 22 5.13 10.36 -11.20
C LEU A 22 4.10 11.24 -10.47
N MET A 23 3.50 10.74 -9.37
CA MET A 23 2.48 11.47 -8.62
C MET A 23 2.91 12.85 -8.09
N PRO A 24 4.03 12.99 -7.37
CA PRO A 24 4.45 14.30 -6.85
C PRO A 24 4.84 15.28 -7.97
N ASN A 25 5.23 14.78 -9.14
CA ASN A 25 5.58 15.60 -10.30
C ASN A 25 4.39 15.90 -11.22
N SER A 26 3.16 15.53 -10.84
CA SER A 26 1.98 15.70 -11.70
C SER A 26 1.71 17.17 -12.04
N GLY A 27 2.08 18.10 -11.15
CA GLY A 27 1.96 19.54 -11.39
C GLY A 27 2.84 20.04 -12.54
N SER A 28 4.00 19.39 -12.76
CA SER A 28 4.95 19.74 -13.82
C SER A 28 4.50 19.29 -15.21
N PHE A 29 3.50 18.41 -15.32
CA PHE A 29 2.97 17.98 -16.62
C PHE A 29 2.06 19.02 -17.27
N GLY A 30 1.75 20.13 -16.60
CA GLY A 30 1.00 21.23 -17.19
C GLY A 30 -0.46 20.86 -17.52
N PHE A 31 -1.03 19.85 -16.85
CA PHE A 31 -2.41 19.43 -17.07
C PHE A 31 -3.42 20.55 -16.77
N GLY A 32 -3.05 21.57 -15.99
CA GLY A 32 -3.93 22.63 -15.50
C GLY A 32 -4.61 22.24 -14.19
N TYR A 33 -4.83 23.23 -13.33
CA TYR A 33 -5.48 23.02 -12.03
C TYR A 33 -6.91 22.48 -12.21
N ALA A 34 -7.23 21.39 -11.51
CA ALA A 34 -8.54 20.74 -11.53
C ALA A 34 -9.04 20.35 -12.94
N SER A 35 -8.15 20.22 -13.92
CA SER A 35 -8.54 19.77 -15.25
C SER A 35 -8.94 18.30 -15.24
N LEU A 36 -9.78 17.90 -16.19
CA LEU A 36 -10.11 16.51 -16.40
C LEU A 36 -8.86 15.63 -16.58
N ALA A 37 -7.81 16.18 -17.22
CA ALA A 37 -6.54 15.50 -17.40
C ALA A 37 -5.81 15.27 -16.06
N ALA A 38 -5.73 16.28 -15.20
CA ALA A 38 -5.09 16.15 -13.88
C ALA A 38 -5.84 15.16 -12.98
N LEU A 39 -7.18 15.22 -12.97
CA LEU A 39 -8.02 14.31 -12.19
C LEU A 39 -7.92 12.87 -12.71
N SER A 40 -7.96 12.67 -14.04
CA SER A 40 -7.83 11.34 -14.64
C SER A 40 -6.45 10.74 -14.40
N PHE A 41 -5.40 11.57 -14.48
CA PHE A 41 -4.05 11.15 -14.15
C PHE A 41 -3.93 10.73 -12.69
N GLY A 42 -4.43 11.54 -11.75
CA GLY A 42 -4.45 11.22 -10.33
C GLY A 42 -5.19 9.91 -10.05
N ALA A 43 -6.39 9.73 -10.61
CA ALA A 43 -7.17 8.51 -10.47
C ALA A 43 -6.44 7.27 -11.03
N LEU A 44 -5.80 7.40 -12.19
CA LEU A 44 -5.01 6.33 -12.79
C LEU A 44 -3.80 5.96 -11.95
N MET A 45 -3.06 6.96 -11.44
CA MET A 45 -1.89 6.73 -10.60
C MET A 45 -2.29 6.05 -9.28
N ILE A 46 -3.37 6.50 -8.64
CA ILE A 46 -3.89 5.86 -7.42
C ILE A 46 -4.28 4.40 -7.72
N ALA A 47 -4.98 4.14 -8.84
CA ALA A 47 -5.34 2.78 -9.22
C ALA A 47 -4.12 1.88 -9.47
N LEU A 48 -3.07 2.40 -10.12
CA LEU A 48 -1.82 1.68 -10.33
C LEU A 48 -1.07 1.43 -9.01
N LEU A 49 -1.09 2.38 -8.08
CA LEU A 49 -0.52 2.21 -6.76
C LEU A 49 -1.26 1.12 -5.97
N ASP A 50 -2.59 1.11 -6.02
CA ASP A 50 -3.41 0.09 -5.37
C ASP A 50 -3.13 -1.31 -5.96
N VAL A 51 -3.08 -1.43 -7.30
CA VAL A 51 -2.78 -2.69 -7.98
C VAL A 51 -1.37 -3.19 -7.60
N SER A 52 -0.38 -2.32 -7.70
CA SER A 52 1.02 -2.68 -7.39
C SER A 52 1.22 -3.07 -5.93
N SER A 53 0.57 -2.36 -5.00
CA SER A 53 0.59 -2.68 -3.57
C SER A 53 -0.05 -4.04 -3.29
N ASN A 54 -1.19 -4.35 -3.93
CA ASN A 54 -1.83 -5.66 -3.78
C ASN A 54 -1.02 -6.81 -4.41
N MET A 55 -0.37 -6.55 -5.56
CA MET A 55 0.55 -7.48 -6.21
C MET A 55 1.74 -7.85 -5.31
N ALA A 56 2.25 -6.91 -4.52
CA ALA A 56 3.37 -7.14 -3.60
C ALA A 56 2.92 -7.72 -2.25
N MET A 57 1.87 -7.16 -1.64
CA MET A 57 1.46 -7.43 -0.27
C MET A 57 1.00 -8.88 -0.06
N GLN A 58 0.13 -9.39 -0.93
CA GLN A 58 -0.47 -10.71 -0.73
C GLN A 58 0.57 -11.83 -0.87
N PRO A 59 1.41 -11.87 -1.92
CA PRO A 59 2.45 -12.89 -2.02
C PRO A 59 3.48 -12.76 -0.89
N PHE A 60 3.87 -11.54 -0.50
CA PHE A 60 4.85 -11.35 0.57
C PHE A 60 4.34 -11.82 1.94
N LYS A 61 3.11 -11.46 2.30
CA LYS A 61 2.46 -11.93 3.54
C LYS A 61 2.39 -13.45 3.60
N MET A 62 2.10 -14.09 2.47
CA MET A 62 2.11 -15.54 2.42
C MET A 62 3.54 -16.09 2.52
N MET A 63 4.53 -15.45 1.89
CA MET A 63 5.93 -15.92 1.84
C MET A 63 6.54 -16.05 3.23
N VAL A 64 6.23 -15.11 4.13
CA VAL A 64 6.63 -15.20 5.54
C VAL A 64 6.12 -16.49 6.18
N GLY A 65 4.86 -16.85 5.97
CA GLY A 65 4.25 -18.07 6.51
C GLY A 65 4.80 -19.36 5.90
N ASP A 66 5.15 -19.35 4.61
CA ASP A 66 5.73 -20.50 3.90
C ASP A 66 7.19 -20.80 4.33
N MET A 67 7.87 -19.86 4.99
CA MET A 67 9.30 -19.96 5.34
C MET A 67 9.57 -20.29 6.81
N VAL A 68 8.53 -20.39 7.64
CA VAL A 68 8.65 -20.67 9.09
C VAL A 68 7.88 -21.95 9.44
N ASN A 69 8.28 -22.62 10.53
CA ASN A 69 7.54 -23.79 11.01
C ASN A 69 6.17 -23.39 11.59
N GLU A 70 5.24 -24.34 11.74
CA GLU A 70 3.88 -24.06 12.25
C GLU A 70 3.90 -23.35 13.61
N GLU A 71 4.84 -23.71 14.50
CA GLU A 71 4.99 -23.09 15.82
C GLU A 71 5.42 -21.61 15.74
N GLN A 72 6.17 -21.22 14.71
CA GLN A 72 6.66 -19.86 14.51
C GLN A 72 5.75 -19.00 13.64
N LYS A 73 4.77 -19.57 12.92
CA LYS A 73 3.89 -18.79 12.03
C LYS A 73 3.22 -17.64 12.76
N SER A 74 2.64 -17.88 13.93
CA SER A 74 2.01 -16.82 14.73
C SER A 74 2.99 -15.73 15.16
N TYR A 75 4.23 -16.11 15.51
CA TYR A 75 5.27 -15.16 15.88
C TYR A 75 5.74 -14.32 14.68
N ALA A 76 5.95 -14.95 13.53
CA ALA A 76 6.34 -14.28 12.29
C ALA A 76 5.25 -13.31 11.81
N TYR A 77 3.98 -13.72 11.86
CA TYR A 77 2.84 -12.83 11.60
C TYR A 77 2.78 -11.68 12.62
N GLY A 78 3.06 -11.94 13.89
CA GLY A 78 3.15 -10.90 14.92
C GLY A 78 4.20 -9.84 14.61
N ILE A 79 5.41 -10.25 14.21
CA ILE A 79 6.48 -9.34 13.78
C ILE A 79 6.03 -8.56 12.54
N GLN A 80 5.46 -9.23 11.53
CA GLN A 80 4.99 -8.57 10.33
C GLN A 80 3.93 -7.51 10.64
N SER A 81 2.97 -7.81 11.50
CA SER A 81 1.96 -6.85 11.96
C SER A 81 2.58 -5.71 12.76
N PHE A 82 3.54 -5.98 13.64
CA PHE A 82 4.23 -4.93 14.39
C PHE A 82 4.99 -3.97 13.48
N LEU A 83 5.75 -4.50 12.52
CA LEU A 83 6.46 -3.71 11.53
C LEU A 83 5.48 -2.92 10.65
N ALA A 84 4.36 -3.53 10.25
CA ALA A 84 3.30 -2.88 9.48
C ALA A 84 2.73 -1.63 10.17
N ASN A 85 2.41 -1.75 11.47
CA ASN A 85 1.89 -0.62 12.23
C ASN A 85 2.98 0.43 12.50
N THR A 86 4.22 -0.01 12.71
CA THR A 86 5.36 0.91 12.90
C THR A 86 5.60 1.73 11.64
N ASP A 87 5.51 1.12 10.44
CA ASP A 87 5.65 1.86 9.19
C ASP A 87 4.54 2.89 8.99
N ALA A 88 3.29 2.56 9.35
CA ALA A 88 2.18 3.51 9.29
C ALA A 88 2.44 4.74 10.16
N VAL A 89 2.95 4.54 11.39
CA VAL A 89 3.33 5.63 12.30
C VAL A 89 4.49 6.46 11.76
N VAL A 90 5.55 5.81 11.26
CA VAL A 90 6.71 6.53 10.70
C VAL A 90 6.31 7.33 9.47
N ALA A 91 5.51 6.74 8.57
CA ALA A 91 5.01 7.40 7.37
C ALA A 91 4.12 8.60 7.71
N ALA A 92 3.26 8.50 8.73
CA ALA A 92 2.40 9.58 9.19
C ALA A 92 3.18 10.77 9.77
N ILE A 93 4.30 10.50 10.46
CA ILE A 93 5.13 11.55 11.09
C ILE A 93 6.10 12.19 10.10
N LEU A 94 6.42 11.51 8.99
CA LEU A 94 7.44 11.94 8.03
C LEU A 94 7.21 13.37 7.47
N PRO A 95 6.00 13.76 7.02
CA PRO A 95 5.76 15.13 6.56
C PRO A 95 5.98 16.19 7.65
N PHE A 96 5.69 15.88 8.92
CA PHE A 96 5.93 16.79 10.04
C PHE A 96 7.43 16.99 10.29
N VAL A 97 8.20 15.90 10.25
CA VAL A 97 9.66 15.97 10.38
C VAL A 97 10.23 16.82 9.24
N PHE A 98 9.73 16.63 8.02
CA PHE A 98 10.10 17.43 6.86
C PHE A 98 9.72 18.91 6.97
N ALA A 99 8.53 19.21 7.46
CA ALA A 99 8.15 20.60 7.75
C ALA A 99 9.05 21.21 8.83
N TYR A 100 9.39 20.44 9.87
CA TYR A 100 10.24 20.90 10.98
C TYR A 100 11.69 21.18 10.55
N ILE A 101 12.26 20.41 9.63
CA ILE A 101 13.59 20.68 9.05
C ILE A 101 13.59 21.82 8.02
N GLY A 102 12.43 22.45 7.76
CA GLY A 102 12.30 23.64 6.92
C GLY A 102 11.84 23.39 5.48
N LEU A 103 11.34 22.19 5.14
CA LEU A 103 10.70 21.96 3.84
C LEU A 103 9.33 22.64 3.80
N ALA A 104 9.01 23.27 2.66
CA ALA A 104 7.75 23.98 2.50
C ALA A 104 6.56 23.01 2.56
N ASN A 105 5.69 23.20 3.57
CA ASN A 105 4.45 22.44 3.72
C ASN A 105 3.26 23.08 2.97
N THR A 106 3.50 24.14 2.21
CA THR A 106 2.53 24.83 1.36
C THR A 106 3.10 24.98 -0.05
N ALA A 107 2.25 24.95 -1.06
CA ALA A 107 2.62 25.18 -2.45
C ALA A 107 1.53 25.97 -3.18
N GLU A 108 1.85 26.53 -4.35
CA GLU A 108 0.87 27.19 -5.21
C GLU A 108 -0.22 26.22 -5.70
N LYS A 109 -1.37 26.76 -6.11
CA LYS A 109 -2.49 25.95 -6.61
C LYS A 109 -2.05 25.07 -7.78
N GLY A 110 -2.17 23.76 -7.62
CA GLY A 110 -1.80 22.76 -8.63
C GLY A 110 -0.39 22.19 -8.46
N VAL A 111 0.37 22.65 -7.48
CA VAL A 111 1.70 22.12 -7.13
C VAL A 111 1.60 21.37 -5.81
N VAL A 112 2.30 20.24 -5.71
CA VAL A 112 2.36 19.41 -4.50
C VAL A 112 3.39 20.02 -3.53
N PRO A 113 3.09 20.16 -2.22
CA PRO A 113 4.05 20.66 -1.23
C PRO A 113 5.37 19.87 -1.20
N GLN A 114 6.48 20.55 -0.93
CA GLN A 114 7.81 19.92 -0.91
C GLN A 114 7.92 18.82 0.14
N THR A 115 7.27 18.98 1.29
CA THR A 115 7.18 17.94 2.33
C THR A 115 6.62 16.62 1.78
N VAL A 116 5.57 16.71 0.95
CA VAL A 116 4.93 15.55 0.32
C VAL A 116 5.81 15.00 -0.80
N VAL A 117 6.36 15.85 -1.67
CA VAL A 117 7.26 15.42 -2.77
C VAL A 117 8.44 14.62 -2.23
N VAL A 118 9.10 15.13 -1.20
CA VAL A 118 10.25 14.46 -0.56
C VAL A 118 9.82 13.16 0.11
N ALA A 119 8.64 13.11 0.76
CA ALA A 119 8.10 11.88 1.34
C ALA A 119 7.87 10.78 0.30
N PHE A 120 7.33 11.13 -0.88
CA PHE A 120 7.19 10.18 -1.98
C PHE A 120 8.54 9.66 -2.48
N TYR A 121 9.55 10.52 -2.63
CA TYR A 121 10.89 10.07 -3.04
C TYR A 121 11.59 9.20 -2.00
N VAL A 122 11.50 9.56 -0.72
CA VAL A 122 12.05 8.76 0.38
C VAL A 122 11.35 7.40 0.43
N GLY A 123 10.02 7.37 0.32
CA GLY A 123 9.27 6.12 0.24
C GLY A 123 9.68 5.25 -0.96
N ALA A 124 9.86 5.85 -2.14
CA ALA A 124 10.32 5.14 -3.33
C ALA A 124 11.74 4.57 -3.14
N ALA A 125 12.67 5.35 -2.56
CA ALA A 125 14.02 4.89 -2.29
C ALA A 125 14.04 3.74 -1.27
N LEU A 126 13.29 3.86 -0.18
CA LEU A 126 13.14 2.80 0.82
C LEU A 126 12.57 1.53 0.21
N LEU A 127 11.54 1.65 -0.63
CA LEU A 127 10.93 0.51 -1.33
C LEU A 127 11.93 -0.19 -2.26
N ILE A 128 12.75 0.56 -3.01
CA ILE A 128 13.80 -0.04 -3.86
C ILE A 128 14.82 -0.80 -3.00
N ILE A 129 15.30 -0.17 -1.91
CA ILE A 129 16.33 -0.76 -1.05
C ILE A 129 15.81 -2.04 -0.39
N THR A 130 14.61 -1.99 0.19
CA THR A 130 14.02 -3.15 0.89
C THR A 130 13.64 -4.27 -0.08
N SER A 131 13.10 -3.96 -1.26
CA SER A 131 12.82 -4.96 -2.29
C SER A 131 14.10 -5.57 -2.86
N ALA A 132 15.14 -4.78 -3.14
CA ALA A 132 16.42 -5.31 -3.60
C ALA A 132 17.08 -6.21 -2.55
N PHE A 133 17.03 -5.80 -1.27
CA PHE A 133 17.48 -6.62 -0.15
C PHE A 133 16.72 -7.94 -0.06
N THR A 134 15.38 -7.89 -0.18
CA THR A 134 14.51 -9.07 -0.14
C THR A 134 14.81 -10.02 -1.29
N ILE A 135 14.88 -9.52 -2.52
CA ILE A 135 15.17 -10.33 -3.71
C ILE A 135 16.56 -10.99 -3.63
N SER A 136 17.52 -10.32 -2.99
CA SER A 136 18.88 -10.85 -2.85
C SER A 136 19.03 -11.85 -1.70
N LYS A 137 18.29 -11.68 -0.60
CA LYS A 137 18.45 -12.48 0.63
C LYS A 137 17.44 -13.60 0.75
N VAL A 138 16.22 -13.40 0.27
CA VAL A 138 15.14 -14.39 0.39
C VAL A 138 15.24 -15.38 -0.76
N LYS A 139 15.60 -16.61 -0.42
CA LYS A 139 15.56 -17.76 -1.34
C LYS A 139 14.27 -18.51 -1.08
N GLU A 140 13.27 -18.28 -1.92
CA GLU A 140 12.06 -19.08 -1.90
C GLU A 140 12.38 -20.54 -2.19
N TYR A 141 11.72 -21.45 -1.47
CA TYR A 141 11.72 -22.86 -1.82
C TYR A 141 11.16 -23.02 -3.23
N ASP A 142 11.82 -23.84 -4.04
CA ASP A 142 11.24 -24.29 -5.30
C ASP A 142 9.94 -25.09 -5.00
N PRO A 143 8.99 -25.16 -5.96
CA PRO A 143 7.72 -25.83 -5.73
C PRO A 143 7.84 -27.28 -5.24
N GLU A 144 8.88 -28.01 -5.63
CA GLU A 144 9.10 -29.41 -5.22
C GLU A 144 9.59 -29.51 -3.77
N THR A 145 10.55 -28.66 -3.39
CA THR A 145 11.05 -28.57 -2.02
C THR A 145 9.96 -28.08 -1.07
N TYR A 146 9.16 -27.10 -1.47
CA TYR A 146 8.02 -26.63 -0.69
C TYR A 146 7.01 -27.75 -0.44
N ALA A 147 6.64 -28.49 -1.50
CA ALA A 147 5.72 -29.62 -1.44
C ALA A 147 6.26 -30.72 -0.50
N ARG A 148 7.56 -31.02 -0.57
CA ARG A 148 8.23 -31.99 0.31
C ARG A 148 8.17 -31.57 1.78
N TYR A 149 8.42 -30.31 2.10
CA TYR A 149 8.40 -29.82 3.49
C TYR A 149 6.98 -29.76 4.08
N HIS A 150 5.97 -29.51 3.25
CA HIS A 150 4.59 -29.37 3.70
C HIS A 150 3.74 -30.64 3.51
N GLY A 151 4.35 -31.75 3.07
CA GLY A 151 3.66 -33.02 2.83
C GLY A 151 2.60 -32.95 1.72
N ILE A 152 2.76 -32.05 0.76
CA ILE A 152 1.83 -31.85 -0.35
C ILE A 152 2.32 -32.67 -1.55
N ASP A 153 1.41 -33.39 -2.21
CA ASP A 153 1.74 -34.06 -3.47
C ASP A 153 1.98 -33.00 -4.56
N VAL A 154 3.15 -33.03 -5.21
CA VAL A 154 3.51 -32.11 -6.30
C VAL A 154 2.50 -32.20 -7.44
N ALA A 155 1.90 -33.38 -7.66
CA ALA A 155 0.87 -33.60 -8.67
C ALA A 155 -0.45 -32.90 -8.35
N ALA A 156 -0.82 -32.78 -7.06
CA ALA A 156 -2.07 -32.13 -6.65
C ALA A 156 -2.08 -30.61 -6.94
N ASN A 157 -0.91 -29.97 -7.03
CA ASN A 157 -0.78 -28.55 -7.36
C ASN A 157 -0.84 -28.22 -8.87
N GLN A 158 -0.94 -29.23 -9.74
CA GLN A 158 -0.96 -29.00 -11.20
C GLN A 158 -2.37 -28.79 -11.76
N GLU A 159 -3.43 -29.11 -11.01
CA GLU A 159 -4.80 -28.78 -11.42
C GLU A 159 -5.02 -27.28 -11.34
N LYS A 160 -4.85 -26.61 -12.47
CA LYS A 160 -5.33 -25.23 -12.68
C LYS A 160 -6.85 -25.25 -12.72
N ALA A 161 -7.49 -25.39 -11.57
CA ALA A 161 -8.92 -25.18 -11.44
C ALA A 161 -9.26 -23.77 -11.98
N ASN A 162 -10.30 -23.67 -12.79
CA ASN A 162 -10.72 -22.39 -13.31
C ASN A 162 -11.22 -21.53 -12.14
N TRP A 163 -10.89 -20.23 -12.11
CA TRP A 163 -11.29 -19.35 -11.01
C TRP A 163 -12.82 -19.32 -10.80
N PHE A 164 -13.60 -19.52 -11.87
CA PHE A 164 -15.06 -19.68 -11.79
C PHE A 164 -15.48 -20.96 -11.05
N GLU A 165 -14.73 -22.05 -11.23
CA GLU A 165 -14.97 -23.31 -10.54
C GLU A 165 -14.65 -23.18 -9.06
N LEU A 166 -13.49 -22.58 -8.74
CA LEU A 166 -13.10 -22.27 -7.36
C LEU A 166 -14.11 -21.36 -6.65
N LEU A 167 -14.69 -20.38 -7.36
CA LEU A 167 -15.73 -19.53 -6.80
C LEU A 167 -17.02 -20.30 -6.51
N LYS A 168 -17.42 -21.22 -7.41
CA LYS A 168 -18.62 -22.07 -7.22
C LYS A 168 -18.45 -23.10 -6.12
N THR A 169 -17.25 -23.65 -5.95
CA THR A 169 -16.92 -24.65 -4.92
C THR A 169 -16.45 -24.02 -3.61
N ALA A 170 -16.41 -22.69 -3.53
CA ALA A 170 -15.96 -21.98 -2.32
C ALA A 170 -16.79 -22.37 -1.09
N PRO A 171 -16.16 -22.56 0.08
CA PRO A 171 -16.86 -22.93 1.31
C PRO A 171 -17.99 -21.94 1.67
N LYS A 172 -19.05 -22.40 2.34
CA LYS A 172 -20.15 -21.53 2.81
C LYS A 172 -19.64 -20.32 3.60
N VAL A 173 -18.57 -20.50 4.36
CA VAL A 173 -17.90 -19.44 5.14
C VAL A 173 -17.44 -18.29 4.24
N PHE A 174 -16.90 -18.56 3.05
CA PHE A 174 -16.49 -17.54 2.08
C PHE A 174 -17.68 -16.63 1.75
N TRP A 175 -18.80 -17.20 1.34
CA TRP A 175 -20.00 -16.46 0.96
C TRP A 175 -20.69 -15.73 2.12
N THR A 176 -20.55 -16.20 3.36
CA THR A 176 -21.03 -15.46 4.54
C THR A 176 -20.15 -14.25 4.88
N VAL A 177 -18.85 -14.36 4.64
CA VAL A 177 -17.88 -13.29 4.95
C VAL A 177 -17.80 -12.25 3.83
N THR A 178 -18.02 -12.63 2.57
CA THR A 178 -17.99 -11.73 1.41
C THR A 178 -18.85 -10.47 1.59
N PRO A 179 -20.17 -10.54 1.91
CA PRO A 179 -20.98 -9.34 2.09
C PRO A 179 -20.51 -8.49 3.28
N VAL A 180 -20.09 -9.12 4.37
CA VAL A 180 -19.55 -8.42 5.55
C VAL A 180 -18.32 -7.60 5.15
N GLN A 181 -17.34 -8.24 4.50
CA GLN A 181 -16.14 -7.57 4.03
C GLN A 181 -16.47 -6.47 3.01
N PHE A 182 -17.39 -6.70 2.08
CA PHE A 182 -17.81 -5.71 1.09
C PHE A 182 -18.34 -4.42 1.76
N PHE A 183 -19.24 -4.54 2.75
CA PHE A 183 -19.76 -3.38 3.47
C PHE A 183 -18.71 -2.71 4.38
N CYS A 184 -17.83 -3.49 5.02
CA CYS A 184 -16.72 -2.95 5.80
C CYS A 184 -15.78 -2.10 4.94
N TRP A 185 -15.38 -2.59 3.76
CA TRP A 185 -14.50 -1.86 2.86
C TRP A 185 -15.14 -0.59 2.29
N PHE A 186 -16.45 -0.60 2.04
CA PHE A 186 -17.19 0.61 1.67
C PHE A 186 -17.10 1.68 2.77
N ALA A 187 -17.33 1.29 4.04
CA ALA A 187 -17.23 2.18 5.18
C ALA A 187 -15.79 2.73 5.36
N PHE A 188 -14.76 1.88 5.23
CA PHE A 188 -13.36 2.32 5.34
C PHE A 188 -12.95 3.27 4.22
N ARG A 189 -13.37 3.02 2.97
CA ARG A 189 -13.09 3.94 1.86
C ARG A 189 -13.76 5.29 2.06
N TYR A 190 -14.99 5.32 2.59
CA TYR A 190 -15.67 6.58 2.92
C TYR A 190 -14.91 7.33 4.03
N MET A 191 -14.57 6.64 5.12
CA MET A 191 -13.80 7.21 6.23
C MET A 191 -12.48 7.79 5.75
N TRP A 192 -11.60 7.00 5.13
CA TRP A 192 -10.27 7.47 4.71
C TRP A 192 -10.30 8.63 3.71
N THR A 193 -11.30 8.67 2.82
CA THR A 193 -11.43 9.75 1.82
C THR A 193 -11.85 11.07 2.45
N TYR A 194 -12.76 11.04 3.43
CA TYR A 194 -13.39 12.26 3.94
C TYR A 194 -12.92 12.68 5.33
N SER A 195 -12.22 11.83 6.09
CA SER A 195 -11.81 12.14 7.47
C SER A 195 -10.94 13.40 7.56
N ALA A 196 -9.95 13.58 6.68
CA ALA A 196 -9.10 14.78 6.70
C ALA A 196 -9.91 16.06 6.48
N GLY A 197 -10.81 16.06 5.48
CA GLY A 197 -11.69 17.19 5.20
C GLY A 197 -12.70 17.45 6.32
N ALA A 198 -13.29 16.40 6.89
CA ALA A 198 -14.20 16.51 8.02
C ALA A 198 -13.51 17.09 9.26
N ILE A 199 -12.27 16.68 9.55
CA ILE A 199 -11.48 17.25 10.65
C ILE A 199 -11.15 18.72 10.36
N ALA A 200 -10.79 19.08 9.12
CA ALA A 200 -10.51 20.46 8.73
C ALA A 200 -11.73 21.38 8.94
N GLU A 201 -12.91 20.92 8.55
CA GLU A 201 -14.16 21.67 8.70
C GLU A 201 -14.58 21.81 10.17
N ASN A 202 -14.47 20.73 10.96
CA ASN A 202 -14.95 20.73 12.35
C ASN A 202 -13.98 21.39 13.34
N VAL A 203 -12.66 21.31 13.11
CA VAL A 203 -11.64 21.82 14.07
C VAL A 203 -11.03 23.15 13.61
N TRP A 204 -10.79 23.34 12.31
CA TRP A 204 -10.20 24.57 11.76
C TRP A 204 -11.19 25.47 11.03
N HIS A 205 -12.45 25.06 10.91
CA HIS A 205 -13.50 25.81 10.22
C HIS A 205 -13.13 26.21 8.78
N THR A 206 -12.42 25.32 8.08
CA THR A 206 -11.98 25.53 6.70
C THR A 206 -12.31 24.34 5.82
N THR A 207 -12.88 24.64 4.65
CA THR A 207 -13.08 23.68 3.56
C THR A 207 -12.10 23.92 2.41
N ASP A 208 -11.24 24.94 2.53
CA ASP A 208 -10.23 25.26 1.52
C ASP A 208 -9.02 24.34 1.69
N ALA A 209 -8.86 23.40 0.73
CA ALA A 209 -7.75 22.45 0.69
C ALA A 209 -6.36 23.11 0.61
N SER A 210 -6.29 24.38 0.19
CA SER A 210 -5.04 25.15 0.13
C SER A 210 -4.71 25.90 1.42
N SER A 211 -5.64 25.95 2.37
CA SER A 211 -5.44 26.66 3.63
C SER A 211 -4.51 25.90 4.59
N VAL A 212 -3.78 26.65 5.42
CA VAL A 212 -2.91 26.09 6.48
C VAL A 212 -3.71 25.18 7.41
N GLY A 213 -4.94 25.55 7.77
CA GLY A 213 -5.80 24.74 8.63
C GLY A 213 -6.15 23.38 8.02
N HIS A 214 -6.35 23.30 6.69
CA HIS A 214 -6.62 22.03 6.03
C HIS A 214 -5.36 21.14 5.97
N GLN A 215 -4.19 21.72 5.74
CA GLN A 215 -2.92 20.98 5.78
C GLN A 215 -2.63 20.44 7.19
N GLU A 216 -2.85 21.25 8.23
CA GLU A 216 -2.74 20.82 9.63
C GLU A 216 -3.74 19.70 9.97
N ALA A 217 -4.98 19.79 9.50
CA ALA A 217 -5.98 18.74 9.68
C ALA A 217 -5.55 17.40 9.05
N GLY A 218 -5.06 17.42 7.80
CA GLY A 218 -4.56 16.23 7.12
C GLY A 218 -3.37 15.60 7.83
N ASN A 219 -2.43 16.44 8.26
CA ASN A 219 -1.30 16.08 9.09
C ASN A 219 -1.76 15.36 10.39
N ARG A 220 -2.69 15.96 11.13
CA ARG A 220 -3.22 15.39 12.39
C ARG A 220 -3.99 14.10 12.17
N TYR A 221 -4.77 14.03 11.10
CA TYR A 221 -5.45 12.82 10.70
C TYR A 221 -4.45 11.68 10.43
N GLY A 222 -3.32 11.98 9.75
CA GLY A 222 -2.25 11.01 9.53
C GLY A 222 -1.76 10.38 10.84
N VAL A 223 -1.53 11.19 11.87
CA VAL A 223 -1.13 10.69 13.20
C VAL A 223 -2.23 9.84 13.86
N LEU A 224 -3.49 10.27 13.76
CA LEU A 224 -4.63 9.55 14.33
C LEU A 224 -4.91 8.22 13.63
N ALA A 225 -4.69 8.15 12.32
CA ALA A 225 -4.91 6.96 11.51
C ALA A 225 -3.76 5.94 11.59
N ALA A 226 -2.65 6.30 12.23
CA ALA A 226 -1.48 5.44 12.39
C ALA A 226 -1.61 4.39 13.50
N VAL A 227 -2.65 4.49 14.35
CA VAL A 227 -2.93 3.60 15.49
C VAL A 227 -4.30 2.94 15.28
#